data_AF-A0A848XAI0-F1
#
_entry.id   AF-A0A848XAI0-F1
#
_cell.length_a   1.000
_cell.length_b   1.000
_cell.length_c   1.000
_cell.angle_alpha   90.00
_cell.angle_beta   90.00
_cell.angle_gamma   90.00
#
_symmetry.space_group_name_H-M   'P 1'
#
loop_
_entity.id
_entity.type
_entity.pdbx_description
1 polymer ?
#
loop_
_entity_poly.entity_id
_entity_poly.type
_entity_poly.pdbx_seq_one_letter_code
_entity_poly.pdbx_strand_id
1 'polypeptide(L)'
;MSTRLTRNPDAWPHPPACLPHSLLELPPNGARIAVAGLVLVRQRPGTANGVIFITLEDETGVCNVIVWRALYERFRRAVIAGRCLRVTGRLQREGGVSHVIAEEIEDISWMLDDLLRVAGDAAPTPRKTA
;
A
#
# COMPACT_ATOMS: atom_id res chain seq x y z
N MET A 1 26.96 31.04 6.58
CA MET A 1 26.03 31.05 5.44
C MET A 1 25.20 29.78 5.49
N SER A 2 23.96 29.86 5.98
CA SER A 2 23.07 28.71 6.18
C SER A 2 22.12 28.62 4.98
N THR A 3 22.35 27.66 4.09
CA THR A 3 21.48 27.40 2.94
C THR A 3 20.19 26.78 3.46
N ARG A 4 19.12 27.58 3.54
CA ARG A 4 17.76 27.05 3.68
C ARG A 4 17.45 26.23 2.43
N LEU A 5 17.58 24.91 2.54
CA LEU A 5 16.87 23.97 1.67
C LEU A 5 15.38 24.22 1.90
N THR A 6 14.76 25.02 1.04
CA THR A 6 13.32 25.07 0.92
C THR A 6 12.86 23.69 0.47
N ARG A 7 12.44 22.84 1.43
CA ARG A 7 11.78 21.58 1.13
C ARG A 7 10.59 21.92 0.24
N ASN A 8 10.66 21.50 -1.02
CA ASN A 8 9.57 21.66 -1.96
C ASN A 8 8.36 20.89 -1.38
N PRO A 9 7.24 21.55 -1.05
CA PRO A 9 6.07 20.90 -0.46
C PRO A 9 5.44 19.84 -1.37
N ASP A 10 5.79 19.83 -2.67
CA ASP A 10 5.35 18.84 -3.65
C ASP A 10 6.39 17.72 -3.91
N ALA A 11 7.44 17.60 -3.08
CA ALA A 11 8.46 16.56 -3.24
C ALA A 11 8.00 15.20 -2.68
N TRP A 12 6.90 14.65 -3.20
CA TRP A 12 6.43 13.31 -2.85
C TRP A 12 5.92 12.55 -4.10
N PRO A 13 6.07 11.21 -4.17
CA PRO A 13 5.60 10.40 -5.30
C PRO A 13 4.09 10.54 -5.61
N HIS A 14 3.75 10.89 -6.86
CA HIS A 14 2.37 10.94 -7.33
C HIS A 14 1.98 9.66 -8.10
N PRO A 15 0.69 9.24 -8.08
CA PRO A 15 0.22 8.16 -8.93
C PRO A 15 0.66 8.34 -10.39
N PRO A 16 1.16 7.30 -11.07
CA PRO A 16 1.10 5.88 -10.67
C PRO A 16 2.23 5.42 -9.74
N ALA A 17 3.17 6.29 -9.36
CA ALA A 17 4.24 5.95 -8.42
C ALA A 17 3.69 5.81 -7.00
N CYS A 18 4.13 4.76 -6.30
CA CYS A 18 3.70 4.50 -4.93
C CYS A 18 4.48 5.38 -3.93
N LEU A 19 3.75 5.96 -3.00
CA LEU A 19 4.24 6.67 -1.84
C LEU A 19 4.53 5.64 -0.74
N PRO A 20 5.79 5.53 -0.25
CA PRO A 20 6.12 4.70 0.90
C PRO A 20 5.41 5.17 2.17
N HIS A 21 5.14 4.26 3.11
CA HIS A 21 4.53 4.59 4.40
C HIS A 21 5.25 5.74 5.13
N SER A 22 6.59 5.69 5.18
CA SER A 22 7.42 6.73 5.81
C SER A 22 7.22 8.16 5.28
N LEU A 23 6.64 8.30 4.10
CA LEU A 23 6.38 9.61 3.47
C LEU A 23 4.89 10.00 3.51
N LEU A 24 4.03 9.24 4.19
CA LEU A 24 2.59 9.55 4.29
C LEU A 24 2.29 10.89 4.95
N GLU A 25 3.22 11.49 5.69
CA GLU A 25 3.04 12.81 6.28
C GLU A 25 3.20 13.96 5.28
N LEU A 26 3.85 13.73 4.13
CA LEU A 26 4.16 14.80 3.17
C LEU A 26 2.93 15.30 2.40
N PRO A 27 2.07 14.44 1.80
CA PRO A 27 0.95 14.92 1.00
C PRO A 27 -0.10 15.62 1.87
N PRO A 28 -0.77 16.67 1.37
CA PRO A 28 -1.88 17.29 2.10
C PRO A 28 -3.05 16.31 2.30
N ASN A 29 -3.90 16.58 3.29
CA ASN A 29 -5.13 15.79 3.47
C ASN A 29 -6.03 15.91 2.22
N GLY A 30 -6.62 14.81 1.77
CA GLY A 30 -7.40 14.72 0.53
C GLY A 30 -6.56 14.53 -0.74
N ALA A 31 -5.22 14.57 -0.65
CA ALA A 31 -4.34 14.30 -1.78
C ALA A 31 -4.58 12.92 -2.36
N ARG A 32 -4.55 12.82 -3.69
CA ARG A 32 -4.62 11.54 -4.39
C ARG A 32 -3.22 10.91 -4.44
N ILE A 33 -3.07 9.74 -3.83
CA ILE A 33 -1.81 9.01 -3.70
C ILE A 33 -1.98 7.57 -4.18
N ALA A 34 -0.87 6.89 -4.45
CA ALA A 34 -0.84 5.45 -4.62
C ALA A 34 0.02 4.86 -3.51
N VAL A 35 -0.37 3.74 -2.93
CA VAL A 35 0.43 2.95 -2.00
C VAL A 35 0.50 1.52 -2.53
N ALA A 36 1.55 0.79 -2.19
CA ALA A 36 1.64 -0.63 -2.50
C ALA A 36 2.19 -1.37 -1.29
N GLY A 37 1.75 -2.61 -1.10
CA GLY A 37 2.24 -3.42 0.02
C GLY A 37 1.61 -4.80 0.09
N LEU A 38 2.22 -5.63 0.94
CA LEU A 38 1.70 -6.94 1.29
C LEU A 38 0.42 -6.78 2.09
N VAL A 39 -0.58 -7.60 1.81
CA VAL A 39 -1.83 -7.57 2.57
C VAL A 39 -1.68 -8.37 3.86
N LEU A 40 -1.73 -7.67 4.99
CA LEU A 40 -1.65 -8.30 6.31
C LEU A 40 -3.03 -8.75 6.80
N VAL A 41 -3.99 -7.83 6.79
CA VAL A 41 -5.29 -8.01 7.43
C VAL A 41 -6.40 -7.48 6.55
N ARG A 42 -7.53 -8.19 6.57
CA ARG A 42 -8.80 -7.73 5.99
C ARG A 42 -9.87 -7.82 7.06
N GLN A 43 -10.55 -6.71 7.31
CA GLN A 43 -11.67 -6.66 8.26
C GLN A 43 -12.91 -6.15 7.55
N ARG A 44 -14.03 -6.83 7.78
CA ARG A 44 -15.36 -6.39 7.36
C ARG A 44 -16.28 -6.39 8.56
N PRO A 45 -16.26 -5.34 9.40
CA PRO A 45 -17.12 -5.26 10.57
C PRO A 45 -18.59 -5.36 10.15
N GLY A 46 -19.38 -6.18 10.85
CA GLY A 46 -20.80 -6.38 10.51
C GLY A 46 -21.64 -5.09 10.58
N THR A 47 -21.19 -4.11 11.35
CA THR A 47 -21.87 -2.82 11.60
C THR A 47 -21.43 -1.70 10.65
N ALA A 48 -20.39 -1.88 9.83
CA ALA A 48 -19.79 -0.80 9.05
C ALA A 48 -20.40 -0.62 7.65
N ASN A 49 -21.70 -0.87 7.46
CA ASN A 49 -22.42 -0.66 6.19
C ASN A 49 -21.73 -1.24 4.93
N GLY A 50 -21.01 -2.35 5.08
CA GLY A 50 -20.31 -3.01 3.96
C GLY A 50 -18.93 -2.43 3.62
N VAL A 51 -18.36 -1.58 4.47
CA VAL A 51 -16.96 -1.15 4.40
C VAL A 51 -16.02 -2.32 4.69
N ILE A 52 -14.92 -2.37 3.95
CA ILE A 52 -13.81 -3.27 4.19
C ILE A 52 -12.58 -2.44 4.52
N PHE A 53 -11.87 -2.84 5.57
CA PHE A 53 -10.56 -2.31 5.93
C PHE A 53 -9.49 -3.30 5.49
N ILE A 54 -8.45 -2.80 4.82
CA ILE A 54 -7.29 -3.59 4.43
C ILE A 54 -6.05 -2.93 5.04
N THR A 55 -5.21 -3.70 5.71
CA THR A 55 -3.90 -3.23 6.16
C THR A 55 -2.85 -3.73 5.18
N LEU A 56 -2.13 -2.80 4.55
CA LEU A 56 -0.99 -3.05 3.69
C LEU A 56 0.31 -2.80 4.47
N GLU A 57 1.35 -3.57 4.20
CA GLU A 57 2.69 -3.37 4.76
C GLU A 57 3.72 -3.17 3.64
N ASP A 58 4.56 -2.16 3.80
CA ASP A 58 5.85 -2.03 3.13
C ASP A 58 6.98 -2.06 4.18
N GLU A 59 8.24 -2.02 3.74
CA GLU A 59 9.40 -2.08 4.65
C GLU A 59 9.51 -0.89 5.62
N THR A 60 8.73 0.17 5.39
CA THR A 60 8.73 1.40 6.18
C THR A 60 7.53 1.52 7.13
N GLY A 61 6.53 0.64 7.03
CA GLY A 61 5.42 0.55 7.98
C GLY A 61 4.10 0.07 7.35
N VAL A 62 2.99 0.38 8.03
CA VAL A 62 1.65 -0.11 7.67
C VAL A 62 0.70 0.98 7.19
N CYS A 63 0.06 0.75 6.05
CA CYS A 63 -0.92 1.64 5.44
C CYS A 63 -2.33 1.07 5.60
N ASN A 64 -3.23 1.83 6.22
CA ASN A 64 -4.63 1.44 6.37
C ASN A 64 -5.45 1.92 5.17
N VAL A 65 -6.11 1.00 4.48
CA VAL A 65 -6.93 1.27 3.30
C VAL A 65 -8.39 1.04 3.65
N ILE A 66 -9.25 1.99 3.28
CA ILE A 66 -10.71 1.90 3.41
C ILE A 66 -11.30 1.64 2.02
N VAL A 67 -12.03 0.55 1.89
CA VAL A 67 -12.69 0.13 0.65
C VAL A 67 -14.20 0.15 0.86
N TRP A 68 -14.87 1.09 0.21
CA TRP A 68 -16.32 1.18 0.23
C TRP A 68 -16.97 0.06 -0.59
N ARG A 69 -18.21 -0.30 -0.24
CA ARG A 69 -18.95 -1.42 -0.84
C ARG A 69 -18.95 -1.40 -2.37
N ALA A 70 -19.25 -0.26 -3.00
CA ALA A 70 -19.30 -0.15 -4.46
C ALA A 70 -17.94 -0.44 -5.11
N LEU A 71 -16.85 -0.01 -4.46
CA LEU A 71 -15.50 -0.27 -4.94
C LEU A 71 -15.10 -1.74 -4.74
N TYR A 72 -15.46 -2.31 -3.59
CA TYR A 72 -15.29 -3.74 -3.34
C TYR A 72 -16.00 -4.59 -4.39
N GLU A 73 -17.24 -4.27 -4.74
CA GLU A 73 -18.01 -5.01 -5.74
C GLU A 73 -17.30 -4.96 -7.11
N ARG A 74 -16.73 -3.81 -7.49
CA ARG A 74 -15.94 -3.63 -8.72
C ARG A 74 -14.60 -4.40 -8.70
N PHE A 75 -13.88 -4.37 -7.58
CA PHE A 75 -12.52 -4.94 -7.46
C PHE A 75 -12.49 -6.21 -6.60
N ARG A 76 -13.60 -6.97 -6.59
CA ARG A 76 -13.85 -8.08 -5.65
C ARG A 76 -12.71 -9.09 -5.60
N ARG A 77 -12.18 -9.50 -6.76
CA ARG A 77 -11.11 -10.50 -6.84
C ARG A 77 -9.83 -10.00 -6.16
N ALA A 78 -9.38 -8.79 -6.48
CA ALA A 78 -8.18 -8.20 -5.89
C ALA A 78 -8.36 -8.04 -4.37
N VAL A 79 -9.50 -7.51 -3.93
CA VAL A 79 -9.79 -7.29 -2.51
C VAL A 79 -9.81 -8.60 -1.72
N ILE A 80 -10.37 -9.69 -2.25
CA ILE A 80 -10.45 -10.97 -1.52
C ILE A 80 -9.14 -11.75 -1.57
N ALA A 81 -8.51 -11.85 -2.75
CA ALA A 81 -7.47 -12.85 -2.99
C ALA A 81 -6.05 -12.26 -3.13
N GLY A 82 -5.90 -10.96 -3.37
CA GLY A 82 -4.59 -10.36 -3.64
C GLY A 82 -3.65 -10.46 -2.45
N ARG A 83 -2.45 -11.00 -2.63
CA ARG A 83 -1.42 -11.08 -1.57
C ARG A 83 -0.61 -9.79 -1.48
N CYS A 84 -0.46 -9.09 -2.60
CA CYS A 84 0.15 -7.77 -2.69
C CYS A 84 -0.75 -6.88 -3.53
N LEU A 85 -1.03 -5.67 -3.04
CA LEU A 85 -1.93 -4.74 -3.72
C LEU A 85 -1.25 -3.41 -3.98
N ARG A 86 -1.52 -2.81 -5.14
CA ARG A 86 -1.38 -1.37 -5.34
C ARG A 86 -2.76 -0.75 -5.18
N VAL A 87 -2.85 0.30 -4.38
CA VAL A 87 -4.08 1.04 -4.15
C VAL A 87 -3.84 2.50 -4.47
N THR A 88 -4.59 3.03 -5.44
CA THR A 88 -4.69 4.47 -5.66
C THR A 88 -5.94 4.99 -4.97
N GLY A 89 -5.81 6.08 -4.22
CA GLY A 89 -6.90 6.62 -3.43
C GLY A 89 -6.59 7.98 -2.83
N ARG A 90 -7.47 8.45 -1.94
CA ARG A 90 -7.31 9.73 -1.25
C ARG A 90 -6.82 9.54 0.17
N LEU A 91 -5.79 10.28 0.53
CA LEU A 91 -5.28 10.33 1.89
C LEU A 91 -6.29 11.04 2.81
N GLN A 92 -6.69 10.40 3.90
CA GLN A 92 -7.53 10.97 4.94
C GLN A 92 -6.80 10.85 6.28
N ARG A 93 -6.71 11.95 7.03
CA ARG A 93 -6.15 11.98 8.38
C ARG A 93 -7.24 12.27 9.40
N GLU A 94 -7.38 11.40 10.38
CA GLU A 94 -8.35 11.53 11.45
C GLU A 94 -7.76 10.96 12.75
N GLY A 95 -7.85 11.71 13.85
CA GLY A 95 -7.35 11.26 15.15
C GLY A 95 -5.85 10.91 15.18
N GLY A 96 -5.03 11.51 14.30
CA GLY A 96 -3.61 11.19 14.18
C GLY A 96 -3.28 9.94 13.36
N VAL A 97 -4.29 9.26 12.81
CA VAL A 97 -4.12 8.08 11.95
C VAL A 97 -4.35 8.48 10.48
N SER A 98 -3.50 7.96 9.59
CA SER A 98 -3.63 8.13 8.15
C SER A 98 -4.33 6.90 7.53
N HIS A 99 -5.35 7.16 6.72
CA HIS A 99 -6.09 6.18 5.93
C HIS A 99 -6.02 6.54 4.44
N VAL A 100 -6.05 5.54 3.58
CA VAL A 100 -6.24 5.72 2.13
C VAL A 100 -7.64 5.27 1.78
N ILE A 101 -8.50 6.22 1.39
CA ILE A 101 -9.81 5.92 0.83
C ILE A 101 -9.60 5.46 -0.61
N ALA A 102 -9.78 4.17 -0.86
CA ALA A 102 -9.46 3.59 -2.16
C ALA A 102 -10.38 4.15 -3.26
N GLU A 103 -9.80 4.31 -4.46
CA GLU A 103 -10.49 4.66 -5.71
C GLU A 103 -10.20 3.62 -6.81
N GLU A 104 -9.02 3.00 -6.77
CA GLU A 104 -8.57 1.95 -7.68
C GLU A 104 -7.70 0.94 -6.92
N ILE A 105 -7.89 -0.35 -7.22
CA ILE A 105 -7.20 -1.45 -6.55
C ILE A 105 -6.70 -2.42 -7.60
N GLU A 106 -5.40 -2.68 -7.57
CA GLU A 106 -4.74 -3.59 -8.49
C GLU A 106 -4.08 -4.73 -7.72
N ASP A 107 -4.33 -5.95 -8.18
CA ASP A 107 -3.65 -7.14 -7.69
C ASP A 107 -2.28 -7.25 -8.36
N ILE A 108 -1.23 -6.93 -7.60
CA ILE A 108 0.16 -7.02 -8.04
C ILE A 108 0.87 -8.24 -7.46
N SER A 109 0.12 -9.26 -7.03
CA SER A 109 0.68 -10.49 -6.44
C SER A 109 1.62 -11.24 -7.37
N TRP A 110 1.51 -11.04 -8.68
CA TRP A 110 2.43 -11.61 -9.67
C TRP A 110 3.88 -11.16 -9.43
N MET A 111 4.10 -9.98 -8.85
CA MET A 111 5.45 -9.50 -8.49
C MET A 111 6.10 -10.39 -7.42
N LEU A 112 5.30 -10.97 -6.53
CA LEU A 112 5.80 -11.91 -5.53
C LEU A 112 6.21 -13.25 -6.17
N ASP A 113 5.48 -13.68 -7.20
CA ASP A 113 5.79 -14.91 -7.91
C ASP A 113 7.11 -14.77 -8.70
N ASP A 114 7.42 -13.58 -9.20
CA ASP A 114 8.70 -13.29 -9.86
C ASP A 114 9.90 -13.34 -8.90
N LEU A 115 9.74 -12.97 -7.63
CA LEU A 115 10.80 -13.11 -6.62
C LEU A 115 11.21 -14.59 -6.43
N LEU A 116 10.24 -15.50 -6.49
CA LEU A 116 10.49 -16.94 -6.38
C LEU A 116 11.19 -17.51 -7.61
N ARG A 117 10.93 -16.96 -8.80
CA ARG A 117 11.62 -17.34 -10.03
C ARG A 117 13.10 -16.98 -9.98
N VAL A 118 13.41 -15.75 -9.54
CA VAL A 118 14.80 -15.29 -9.37
C VAL A 118 15.54 -16.13 -8.33
N ALA A 119 14.87 -16.50 -7.23
CA ALA A 119 15.46 -17.37 -6.22
C ALA A 119 15.72 -18.80 -6.71
N GLY A 120 14.92 -19.31 -7.66
CA GLY A 120 15.13 -20.62 -8.29
C GLY A 120 16.37 -20.68 -9.18
N ASP A 121 16.77 -19.54 -9.77
CA ASP A 121 18.00 -19.41 -10.58
C ASP A 121 19.25 -19.10 -9.72
N ALA A 122 19.06 -18.72 -8.46
CA ALA A 122 20.15 -18.60 -7.50
C ALA A 122 20.54 -20.00 -6.98
N ALA A 123 21.58 -20.58 -7.57
CA ALA A 123 22.11 -21.88 -7.16
C ALA A 123 22.30 -21.95 -5.63
N PRO A 124 21.99 -23.08 -4.97
CA PRO A 124 22.08 -23.19 -3.52
C PRO A 124 23.53 -22.96 -3.07
N THR A 125 23.73 -21.94 -2.22
CA THR A 125 25.00 -21.72 -1.52
C THR A 125 25.34 -22.99 -0.73
N PRO A 126 26.53 -23.59 -0.92
CA PRO A 126 26.87 -24.82 -0.22
C PRO A 126 26.84 -24.57 1.28
N ARG A 127 25.99 -25.32 2.00
CA ARG A 127 26.03 -25.37 3.47
C ARG A 127 27.43 -25.85 3.86
N LYS A 128 28.19 -25.02 4.56
CA LYS A 128 29.39 -25.48 5.28
C LYS A 128 28.92 -26.45 6.35
N THR A 129 29.15 -27.74 6.12
CA THR A 129 29.15 -28.76 7.17
C THR A 129 30.23 -28.40 8.17
N ALA A 130 29.83 -28.19 9.42
CA ALA A 130 30.73 -28.20 10.58
C ALA A 130 30.92 -29.64 11.04
#